data_AF-A0A2G9P5Q0-F1
#
_entry.id   AF-A0A2G9P5Q0-F1
#
_cell.length_a   1.000
_cell.length_b   1.000
_cell.length_c   1.000
_cell.angle_alpha   90.00
_cell.angle_beta   90.00
_cell.angle_gamma   90.00
#
_symmetry.space_group_name_H-M   'P 1'
#
loop_
_entity.id
_entity.type
_entity.pdbx_description
1 polymer ?
#
loop_
_entity_poly.entity_id
_entity_poly.type
_entity_poly.pdbx_seq_one_letter_code
_entity_poly.pdbx_strand_id
1 'polypeptide(L)'
;MYSKCMFIVLQGNALHWLACALYVACRQTVPTVGRGTVEGNYVSLTRILTSSELSLIEFFNKMKKWEDMANLPADFRERTRKLERNFTVTAVLFKKYDPIFQKIFKNSQEEQPRQHRGRKQ
;
A
#
# COMPACT_ATOMS: atom_id res chain seq x y z
N MET A 1 20.32 -9.53 -19.12
CA MET A 1 19.20 -8.78 -18.51
C MET A 1 17.84 -9.19 -19.08
N TYR A 2 17.61 -9.09 -20.39
CA TYR A 2 16.30 -9.39 -21.01
C TYR A 2 15.72 -10.79 -20.73
N SER A 3 16.56 -11.83 -20.73
CA SER A 3 16.09 -13.21 -20.56
C SER A 3 15.54 -13.54 -19.15
N LYS A 4 16.08 -12.88 -18.10
CA LYS A 4 15.60 -13.04 -16.71
C LYS A 4 14.31 -12.25 -16.43
N CYS A 5 14.18 -11.06 -17.03
CA CYS A 5 12.93 -10.28 -16.95
C CYS A 5 11.77 -11.00 -17.61
N MET A 6 12.00 -11.61 -18.79
CA MET A 6 10.95 -12.28 -19.55
C MET A 6 10.37 -13.49 -18.79
N PHE A 7 11.21 -14.27 -18.10
CA PHE A 7 10.76 -15.45 -17.34
C PHE A 7 9.85 -15.10 -16.15
N ILE A 8 10.09 -13.97 -15.47
CA ILE A 8 9.29 -13.54 -14.31
C ILE A 8 7.99 -12.83 -14.73
N VAL A 9 8.01 -12.09 -15.85
CA VAL A 9 6.78 -11.57 -16.49
C VAL A 9 5.88 -12.72 -16.92
N LEU A 10 6.45 -13.87 -17.32
CA LEU A 10 5.70 -15.08 -17.73
C LEU A 10 5.14 -15.90 -16.56
N GLN A 11 5.69 -15.82 -15.35
CA GLN A 11 5.20 -16.58 -14.19
C GLN A 11 4.21 -15.83 -13.28
N GLY A 12 3.87 -14.57 -13.57
CA GLY A 12 2.96 -13.78 -12.74
C GLY A 12 2.02 -12.88 -13.54
N ASN A 13 1.05 -12.25 -12.87
CA ASN A 13 0.16 -11.29 -13.53
C ASN A 13 0.97 -10.11 -14.11
N ALA A 14 0.94 -9.97 -15.43
CA ALA A 14 1.65 -8.93 -16.17
C ALA A 14 1.28 -7.51 -15.71
N LEU A 15 0.03 -7.29 -15.29
CA LEU A 15 -0.42 -6.00 -14.76
C LEU A 15 0.33 -5.59 -13.49
N HIS A 16 0.66 -6.55 -12.62
CA HIS A 16 1.39 -6.26 -11.38
C HIS A 16 2.84 -5.87 -11.66
N TRP A 17 3.48 -6.51 -12.64
CA TRP A 17 4.83 -6.15 -13.05
C TRP A 17 4.87 -4.82 -13.80
N LEU A 18 3.84 -4.53 -14.61
CA LEU A 18 3.64 -3.21 -15.22
C LEU A 18 3.45 -2.13 -14.14
N ALA A 19 2.70 -2.39 -13.09
CA ALA A 19 2.54 -1.49 -11.95
C ALA A 19 3.87 -1.20 -11.26
N CYS A 20 4.72 -2.21 -11.03
CA CYS A 20 6.09 -2.02 -10.51
C CYS A 20 6.95 -1.18 -11.45
N ALA A 21 6.95 -1.49 -12.75
CA ALA A 21 7.71 -0.75 -13.75
C ALA A 21 7.27 0.72 -13.84
N LEU A 22 5.95 0.96 -13.86
CA LEU A 22 5.36 2.30 -13.88
C LEU A 22 5.73 3.09 -12.62
N TYR A 23 5.65 2.46 -11.44
CA TYR A 23 6.08 3.08 -10.18
C TYR A 23 7.54 3.54 -10.24
N VAL A 24 8.44 2.68 -10.73
CA VAL A 24 9.85 3.01 -10.90
C VAL A 24 10.04 4.17 -11.86
N ALA A 25 9.41 4.12 -13.04
CA ALA A 25 9.50 5.18 -14.04
C ALA A 25 9.02 6.53 -13.47
N CYS A 26 7.87 6.55 -12.77
CA CYS A 26 7.31 7.76 -12.16
C CYS A 26 8.13 8.35 -11.01
N ARG A 27 9.00 7.55 -10.39
CA ARG A 27 9.86 7.96 -9.26
C ARG A 27 11.30 8.25 -9.67
N GLN A 28 11.74 7.76 -10.83
CA GLN A 28 13.05 8.06 -11.41
C GLN A 28 13.07 9.36 -12.23
N THR A 29 11.92 9.82 -12.71
CA THR A 29 11.83 11.09 -13.46
C THR A 29 12.14 12.29 -12.57
N VAL A 30 13.18 13.04 -12.94
CA VAL A 30 13.65 14.30 -12.35
C VAL A 30 12.50 15.30 -12.17
N PRO A 31 12.48 16.10 -11.09
CA PRO A 31 11.38 17.01 -10.79
C PRO A 31 11.23 18.06 -11.89
N THR A 32 10.11 18.02 -12.59
CA THR A 32 9.75 19.04 -13.58
C THR A 32 9.26 20.28 -12.83
N VAL A 33 10.13 21.31 -12.82
CA VAL A 33 9.93 22.72 -12.43
C VAL A 33 9.39 23.07 -11.03
N GLY A 34 10.19 23.84 -10.28
CA GLY A 34 9.73 24.64 -9.15
C GLY A 34 10.23 24.14 -7.79
N ARG A 35 10.89 25.03 -7.04
CA ARG A 35 11.44 24.82 -5.69
C ARG A 35 10.34 24.43 -4.68
N GLY A 36 10.04 23.14 -4.60
CA GLY A 36 9.19 22.54 -3.58
C GLY A 36 9.23 21.03 -3.75
N THR A 37 9.84 20.33 -2.80
CA THR A 37 10.10 18.88 -2.82
C THR A 37 8.80 18.05 -2.95
N VAL A 38 8.32 17.87 -4.18
CA VAL A 38 7.36 16.84 -4.52
C VAL A 38 8.05 15.91 -5.50
N GLU A 39 8.78 14.92 -4.98
CA GLU A 39 9.35 13.87 -5.82
C GLU A 39 8.20 13.03 -6.42
N GLY A 40 7.90 13.21 -7.71
CA GLY A 40 7.08 12.30 -8.52
C GLY A 40 6.08 12.98 -9.46
N ASN A 41 5.80 12.33 -10.59
CA ASN A 41 4.88 12.77 -11.67
C ASN A 41 3.37 12.82 -11.27
N TYR A 42 3.00 13.21 -10.05
CA TYR A 42 1.60 13.21 -9.56
C TYR A 42 0.85 11.86 -9.63
N VAL A 43 1.52 10.76 -10.01
CA VAL A 43 0.93 9.42 -10.01
C VAL A 43 1.02 8.86 -8.59
N SER A 44 -0.09 8.95 -7.85
CA SER A 44 -0.21 8.34 -6.53
C SER A 44 -0.03 6.83 -6.62
N LEU A 45 0.80 6.25 -5.76
CA LEU A 45 0.98 4.80 -5.64
C LEU A 45 -0.37 4.11 -5.47
N THR A 46 -1.28 4.69 -4.68
CA THR A 46 -2.62 4.15 -4.48
C THR A 46 -3.37 4.01 -5.81
N ARG A 47 -3.24 4.97 -6.74
CA ARG A 47 -3.90 4.90 -8.06
C ARG A 47 -3.33 3.79 -8.94
N ILE A 48 -2.02 3.58 -8.89
CA ILE A 48 -1.36 2.49 -9.62
C ILE A 48 -1.89 1.14 -9.11
N LEU A 49 -1.97 1.01 -7.78
CA LEU A 49 -2.42 -0.22 -7.12
C LEU A 49 -3.90 -0.51 -7.36
N THR A 50 -4.76 0.50 -7.26
CA THR A 50 -6.20 0.32 -7.52
C THR A 50 -6.47 -0.07 -8.97
N SER A 51 -5.70 0.47 -9.92
CA SER A 51 -5.86 0.15 -11.34
C SER A 51 -5.34 -1.24 -11.72
N SER A 52 -4.54 -1.86 -10.85
CA SER A 52 -3.96 -3.19 -11.06
C SER A 52 -4.51 -4.24 -10.10
N GLU A 53 -5.51 -3.88 -9.27
CA GLU A 53 -6.07 -4.72 -8.20
C GLU A 53 -5.00 -5.32 -7.26
N LEU A 54 -3.87 -4.63 -7.13
CA LEU A 54 -2.71 -5.09 -6.37
C LEU A 54 -2.75 -4.52 -4.96
N SER A 55 -2.78 -5.38 -3.94
CA SER A 55 -2.69 -4.89 -2.56
C SER A 55 -1.33 -4.25 -2.28
N LEU A 56 -1.30 -3.29 -1.37
CA LEU A 56 -0.05 -2.60 -0.99
C LEU A 56 1.00 -3.57 -0.40
N ILE A 57 0.55 -4.63 0.29
CA ILE A 57 1.43 -5.67 0.84
C ILE A 57 2.04 -6.51 -0.30
N GLU A 58 1.22 -6.95 -1.26
CA GLU A 58 1.72 -7.69 -2.42
C GLU A 58 2.64 -6.84 -3.30
N PHE A 59 2.35 -5.53 -3.40
CA PHE A 59 3.23 -4.58 -4.05
C PHE A 59 4.63 -4.61 -3.43
N PHE A 60 4.78 -4.47 -2.11
CA PHE A 60 6.12 -4.50 -1.49
C PHE A 60 6.85 -5.82 -1.77
N ASN A 61 6.15 -6.96 -1.73
CA ASN A 61 6.74 -8.26 -2.03
C ASN A 61 7.21 -8.39 -3.49
N LYS A 62 6.43 -7.88 -4.44
CA LYS A 62 6.78 -7.91 -5.87
C LYS A 62 7.83 -6.86 -6.21
N MET A 63 7.77 -5.69 -5.59
CA MET A 63 8.72 -4.59 -5.78
C MET A 63 10.14 -5.02 -5.37
N LYS A 64 10.32 -5.76 -4.27
CA LYS A 64 11.63 -6.34 -3.90
C LYS A 64 12.22 -7.22 -5.00
N LYS A 65 11.40 -8.12 -5.55
CA LYS A 65 11.82 -9.00 -6.67
C LYS A 65 12.15 -8.19 -7.92
N TRP A 66 11.36 -7.14 -8.20
CA TRP A 66 11.60 -6.23 -9.31
C TRP A 66 12.90 -5.43 -9.14
N GLU A 67 13.16 -4.90 -7.95
CA GLU A 67 14.38 -4.16 -7.62
C GLU A 67 15.63 -5.01 -7.87
N ASP A 68 15.62 -6.27 -7.42
CA ASP A 68 16.70 -7.23 -7.66
C ASP A 68 16.89 -7.54 -9.14
N MET A 69 15.79 -7.75 -9.86
CA MET A 69 15.80 -8.10 -11.27
C MET A 69 16.26 -6.94 -12.18
N ALA A 70 15.79 -5.72 -11.89
CA ALA A 70 16.12 -4.51 -12.63
C ALA A 70 17.45 -3.88 -12.19
N ASN A 71 18.12 -4.46 -11.19
CA ASN A 71 19.36 -3.94 -10.60
C ASN A 71 19.25 -2.46 -10.20
N LEU A 72 18.17 -2.09 -9.50
CA LEU A 72 17.91 -0.70 -9.16
C LEU A 72 18.95 -0.14 -8.16
N PRO A 73 19.26 1.17 -8.22
CA PRO A 73 20.19 1.83 -7.31
C PRO A 73 19.78 1.68 -5.84
N ALA A 74 20.77 1.61 -4.94
CA ALA A 74 20.55 1.45 -3.50
C ALA A 74 19.65 2.55 -2.90
N ASP A 75 19.80 3.80 -3.36
CA ASP A 75 18.98 4.92 -2.91
C ASP A 75 17.49 4.72 -3.22
N PHE A 76 17.18 4.16 -4.39
CA PHE A 76 15.79 3.85 -4.76
C PHE A 76 15.21 2.79 -3.84
N ARG A 77 15.98 1.72 -3.61
CA ARG A 77 15.59 0.62 -2.71
C ARG A 77 15.35 1.12 -1.29
N GLU A 78 16.17 2.04 -0.80
CA GLU A 78 15.99 2.62 0.53
C GLU A 78 14.72 3.47 0.63
N ARG A 79 14.36 4.21 -0.42
CA ARG A 79 13.08 4.93 -0.48
C ARG A 79 11.89 3.97 -0.42
N THR A 80 11.92 2.86 -1.17
CA THR A 80 10.88 1.82 -1.11
C THR A 80 10.81 1.18 0.28
N ARG A 81 11.96 0.84 0.90
CA ARG A 81 12.01 0.28 2.25
C ARG A 81 11.48 1.24 3.31
N LYS A 82 11.80 2.53 3.21
CA LYS A 82 11.26 3.56 4.12
C LYS A 82 9.74 3.64 4.02
N LEU A 83 9.20 3.55 2.80
CA LEU A 83 7.76 3.52 2.59
C LEU A 83 7.10 2.28 3.23
N GLU A 84 7.70 1.09 3.08
CA GLU A 84 7.22 -0.15 3.71
C GLU A 84 7.25 -0.07 5.24
N ARG A 85 8.33 0.46 5.82
CA ARG A 85 8.45 0.67 7.28
C ARG A 85 7.39 1.64 7.80
N ASN A 86 7.23 2.79 7.13
CA ASN A 86 6.22 3.79 7.50
C ASN A 86 4.81 3.18 7.47
N PHE A 87 4.48 2.45 6.41
CA PHE A 87 3.21 1.75 6.31
C PHE A 87 3.01 0.75 7.46
N THR A 88 4.04 -0.03 7.78
CA THR A 88 3.97 -1.03 8.86
C THR A 88 3.70 -0.38 10.21
N VAL A 89 4.42 0.70 10.53
CA VAL A 89 4.22 1.47 11.77
C VAL A 89 2.80 2.01 11.83
N THR A 90 2.30 2.65 10.77
CA THR A 90 0.95 3.19 10.70
C THR A 90 -0.11 2.09 10.81
N ALA A 91 0.07 0.94 10.14
CA ALA A 91 -0.87 -0.18 10.19
C ALA A 91 -0.95 -0.80 11.60
N VAL A 92 0.19 -0.95 12.28
CA VAL A 92 0.23 -1.43 13.67
C VAL A 92 -0.43 -0.42 14.61
N LEU A 93 -0.16 0.88 14.43
CA LEU A 93 -0.79 1.93 15.23
C LEU A 93 -2.30 1.94 15.05
N PHE A 94 -2.78 1.86 13.80
CA PHE A 94 -4.19 1.82 13.49
C PHE A 94 -4.88 0.62 14.15
N LYS A 95 -4.27 -0.57 14.06
CA LYS A 95 -4.77 -1.78 14.76
C LYS A 95 -4.86 -1.62 16.27
N LYS A 96 -3.92 -0.89 16.89
CA LYS A 96 -3.97 -0.60 18.33
C LYS A 96 -5.03 0.44 18.68
N TYR A 97 -5.26 1.40 17.78
CA TYR A 97 -6.22 2.47 17.99
C TYR A 97 -7.67 1.99 17.87
N ASP A 98 -7.95 1.05 16.98
CA ASP A 98 -9.29 0.49 16.75
C ASP A 98 -10.05 0.09 18.05
N PRO A 99 -9.50 -0.75 18.95
CA PRO A 99 -10.18 -1.09 20.20
C PRO A 99 -10.28 0.09 21.19
N ILE A 100 -9.40 1.08 21.11
CA ILE A 100 -9.48 2.30 21.95
C ILE A 100 -10.61 3.20 21.45
N PHE A 101 -10.72 3.34 20.12
CA PHE A 101 -11.76 4.09 19.48
C PHE A 101 -13.15 3.52 19.81
N GLN A 102 -13.34 2.20 19.69
CA GLN A 102 -14.60 1.54 20.04
C GLN A 102 -14.96 1.69 21.53
N LYS A 103 -13.97 1.77 22.43
CA LYS A 103 -14.20 2.00 23.87
C LYS A 103 -14.64 3.43 24.18
N ILE A 104 -14.08 4.42 23.49
CA ILE A 104 -14.38 5.84 23.71
C ILE A 104 -15.68 6.22 23.01
N PHE A 105 -15.81 5.81 21.76
CA PHE A 105 -16.99 6.04 20.92
C PHE A 105 -17.84 4.79 20.95
N LYS A 106 -18.70 4.65 21.98
CA LYS A 106 -19.72 3.60 22.01
C LYS A 106 -20.59 3.71 20.75
N ASN A 107 -20.75 2.61 20.03
CA ASN A 107 -21.75 2.54 18.97
C ASN A 107 -23.13 2.76 19.60
N SER A 108 -23.84 3.81 19.18
CA SER A 108 -25.19 4.15 19.67
C SER A 108 -26.25 3.06 19.38
N GLN A 109 -25.84 1.92 18.83
CA GLN A 109 -26.67 0.75 18.52
C GLN A 109 -26.62 -0.35 19.60
N GLU A 110 -25.67 -0.31 20.55
CA GLU A 110 -25.54 -1.37 21.59
C GLU A 110 -26.38 -1.13 22.86
N GLU A 111 -27.06 0.02 22.99
CA GLU A 111 -28.03 0.26 24.08
C GLU A 111 -29.48 0.04 23.63
N GLN A 112 -29.90 -1.23 23.51
CA GLN A 112 -31.27 -1.62 23.89
C GLN A 112 -31.27 -3.04 24.47
N PRO A 113 -31.29 -3.20 25.81
CA PRO A 113 -31.95 -4.35 26.40
C PRO A 113 -33.44 -4.06 26.34
N ARG A 114 -34.16 -4.48 25.28
CA ARG A 114 -35.62 -4.55 25.38
C ARG A 114 -35.96 -5.67 26.36
N GLN A 115 -35.93 -5.34 27.66
CA GLN A 115 -36.55 -6.14 28.70
C GLN A 115 -38.00 -6.35 28.29
N HIS A 116 -38.32 -7.57 27.87
CA HIS A 116 -39.69 -7.99 27.67
C HIS A 116 -40.34 -8.03 29.05
N ARG A 117 -40.97 -6.90 29.45
CA ARG A 117 -41.81 -6.83 30.65
C ARG A 117 -42.81 -7.98 30.56
N GLY A 118 -42.66 -8.96 31.45
CA GLY A 118 -43.60 -10.05 31.59
C GLY A 118 -44.99 -9.49 31.83
N ARG A 119 -45.95 -9.89 31.01
CA ARG A 119 -47.37 -9.69 31.30
C ARG A 119 -47.91 -11.03 31.78
N LYS A 120 -47.98 -11.18 33.11
CA LYS A 120 -48.94 -12.09 33.76
C LYS A 120 -50.23 -11.31 33.96
N GLN A 121 -51.30 -11.85 33.37
CA GLN A 121 -52.73 -11.83 33.72
C GLN A 121 -53.57 -11.75 32.45
#